data_AF-A0A2V2S0V2-F1
#
_entry.id   AF-A0A2V2S0V2-F1
#
_cell.length_a   1.000
_cell.length_b   1.000
_cell.length_c   1.000
_cell.angle_alpha   90.00
_cell.angle_beta   90.00
_cell.angle_gamma   90.00
#
_symmetry.space_group_name_H-M   'P 1'
#
loop_
_entity.id
_entity.type
_entity.pdbx_description
1 polymer ?
#
loop_
_entity_poly.entity_id
_entity_poly.type
_entity_poly.pdbx_seq_one_letter_code
_entity_poly.pdbx_strand_id
1 'polypeptide(L)' 'MNPELLRLIEAFDALRHPTHPEEHTRRLASYQSLLSEALEKRPNLSRESLEGVVRLAHRQWLDAQDKLLRRRLTT' A
#
# COMPACT_ATOMS: atom_id res chain seq x y z
N MET A 1 1.78 14.82 -1.07
CA MET A 1 1.35 13.42 -1.29
C MET A 1 0.02 13.21 -0.56
N ASN A 2 -0.92 12.45 -1.13
CA ASN A 2 -2.26 12.30 -0.55
C ASN A 2 -2.21 11.39 0.70
N PRO A 3 -2.59 11.85 1.91
CA PRO A 3 -2.42 11.08 3.15
C PRO A 3 -3.24 9.78 3.18
N GLU A 4 -4.37 9.74 2.49
CA GLU A 4 -5.21 8.53 2.37
C GLU A 4 -4.51 7.44 1.55
N LEU A 5 -3.85 7.85 0.46
CA LEU A 5 -3.11 6.94 -0.40
C LEU A 5 -1.90 6.37 0.34
N LEU A 6 -1.22 7.19 1.14
CA LEU A 6 -0.12 6.75 2.01
C LEU A 6 -0.58 5.64 2.97
N ARG A 7 -1.69 5.86 3.69
CA ARG A 7 -2.26 4.85 4.60
C ARG A 7 -2.61 3.54 3.88
N LEU A 8 -3.15 3.62 2.66
CA LEU A 8 -3.43 2.44 1.84
C LEU A 8 -2.16 1.69 1.44
N ILE A 9 -1.10 2.40 1.05
CA ILE A 9 0.19 1.80 0.69
C ILE A 9 0.83 1.14 1.92
N GLU A 10 0.78 1.79 3.08
CA GLU A 10 1.31 1.23 4.34
C GLU A 10 0.54 -0.03 4.78
N ALA A 11 -0.79 0.00 4.72
CA ALA A 11 -1.62 -1.16 5.02
C ALA A 11 -1.35 -2.32 4.02
N PHE A 12 -1.13 -2.01 2.74
CA PHE A 12 -0.77 -2.98 1.73
C PHE A 12 0.63 -3.57 1.94
N ASP A 13 1.61 -2.76 2.38
CA ASP A 13 2.94 -3.25 2.74
C ASP A 13 2.87 -4.20 3.95
N ALA A 14 2.09 -3.85 4.96
CA ALA A 14 1.87 -4.68 6.15
C ALA A 14 1.25 -6.05 5.81
N LEU A 15 0.50 -6.16 4.70
CA LEU A 15 -0.02 -7.44 4.19
C LEU A 15 1.04 -8.33 3.56
N ARG A 16 2.13 -7.75 3.03
CA ARG A 16 3.22 -8.51 2.40
C ARG A 16 4.23 -9.08 3.40
N HIS A 17 4.29 -8.52 4.61
CA HIS A 17 5.12 -9.03 5.70
C HIS A 17 4.29 -9.59 6.88
N PRO A 18 3.43 -10.61 6.67
CA PRO A 18 2.74 -11.25 7.78
C PRO A 18 3.71 -12.22 8.47
N THR A 19 4.03 -11.94 9.73
CA THR A 19 4.76 -12.88 10.59
C THR A 19 3.86 -14.04 11.02
N HIS A 20 2.54 -13.83 11.06
CA HIS A 20 1.53 -14.82 11.49
C HIS A 20 0.27 -14.79 10.60
N PRO A 21 -0.40 -15.94 10.39
CA PRO A 21 -1.62 -16.02 9.57
C PRO A 21 -2.82 -15.27 10.19
N GLU A 22 -2.95 -15.23 11.51
CA GLU A 22 -4.01 -14.48 12.20
C GLU A 22 -3.85 -12.96 12.02
N GLU A 23 -2.60 -12.50 12.02
CA GLU A 23 -2.24 -11.11 11.76
C GLU A 23 -2.53 -10.72 10.31
N HIS A 24 -2.32 -11.65 9.35
CA HIS A 24 -2.68 -11.43 7.96
C HIS A 24 -4.17 -11.13 7.82
N THR A 25 -5.04 -11.92 8.47
CA THR A 25 -6.50 -11.72 8.43
C THR A 25 -6.91 -10.38 9.03
N ARG A 26 -6.33 -9.98 10.18
CA ARG A 26 -6.59 -8.67 10.79
C ARG A 26 -6.17 -7.53 9.88
N ARG A 27 -4.96 -7.60 9.32
CA ARG A 27 -4.43 -6.58 8.40
C ARG A 27 -5.25 -6.50 7.11
N LEU A 28 -5.76 -7.64 6.62
CA LEU A 28 -6.62 -7.69 5.43
C LEU A 28 -7.96 -7.02 5.70
N ALA A 29 -8.54 -7.22 6.88
CA ALA A 29 -9.76 -6.53 7.29
C ALA A 29 -9.52 -5.01 7.37
N SER A 30 -8.42 -4.56 8.00
CA SER A 30 -8.07 -3.14 8.07
C SER A 30 -7.84 -2.52 6.68
N TYR A 31 -7.14 -3.21 5.79
CA TYR A 31 -6.94 -2.76 4.42
C TYR A 31 -8.26 -2.62 3.66
N GLN A 32 -9.17 -3.60 3.80
CA GLN A 32 -10.48 -3.56 3.16
C GLN A 32 -11.35 -2.40 3.69
N SER A 33 -11.34 -2.12 4.99
CA SER A 33 -12.04 -0.96 5.55
C SER A 33 -11.51 0.37 4.99
N LEU A 34 -10.19 0.53 4.91
CA LEU A 34 -9.58 1.73 4.32
C LEU A 34 -9.93 1.90 2.84
N LEU A 35 -10.01 0.78 2.12
CA LEU A 35 -10.35 0.77 0.71
C LEU A 35 -11.81 1.15 0.49
N SER A 36 -12.72 0.63 1.31
CA SER A 36 -14.12 1.06 1.31
C SER A 36 -14.26 2.56 1.64
N GLU A 37 -13.60 3.06 2.68
CA GLU A 37 -13.65 4.49 3.04
C GLU A 37 -13.15 5.38 1.89
N ALA A 38 -12.08 4.96 1.21
CA ALA A 38 -11.53 5.68 0.06
C ALA A 38 -12.48 5.66 -1.16
N LEU A 39 -13.21 4.57 -1.37
CA LEU A 39 -14.25 4.47 -2.40
C LEU A 39 -15.48 5.32 -2.07
N GLU A 40 -15.89 5.38 -0.81
CA GLU A 40 -17.00 6.24 -0.36
C GLU A 40 -16.69 7.72 -0.59
N LYS A 41 -15.45 8.15 -0.33
CA LYS A 41 -15.01 9.53 -0.61
C LYS A 41 -14.82 9.81 -2.10
N ARG A 42 -14.64 8.77 -2.92
CA ARG A 42 -14.35 8.88 -4.35
C ARG A 42 -15.20 7.87 -5.15
N PRO A 43 -16.51 8.11 -5.27
CA PRO A 43 -17.42 7.18 -5.95
C PRO A 43 -17.09 6.99 -7.44
N ASN A 44 -16.31 7.91 -8.03
CA ASN A 44 -15.87 7.83 -9.43
C ASN A 44 -14.70 6.84 -9.64
N LEU A 45 -14.11 6.29 -8.57
CA LEU A 45 -13.03 5.31 -8.68
C LEU A 45 -13.58 3.90 -8.49
N SER A 46 -13.23 3.00 -9.40
CA SER A 46 -13.47 1.57 -9.20
C SER A 46 -12.48 1.01 -8.18
N ARG A 47 -12.92 0.03 -7.40
CA ARG A 47 -12.08 -0.75 -6.48
C ARG A 47 -10.79 -1.24 -7.16
N GLU A 48 -10.92 -1.83 -8.34
CA GLU A 48 -9.79 -2.35 -9.12
C GLU A 48 -8.79 -1.24 -9.52
N SER A 49 -9.29 -0.05 -9.85
CA SER A 49 -8.43 1.09 -10.17
C SER A 49 -7.66 1.57 -8.95
N LEU A 50 -8.33 1.68 -7.80
CA LEU A 50 -7.71 2.09 -6.55
C LEU A 50 -6.64 1.07 -6.10
N GLU A 51 -6.97 -0.23 -6.16
CA GLU A 51 -6.00 -1.30 -5.91
C GLU A 51 -4.81 -1.25 -6.87
N GLY A 52 -5.07 -0.99 -8.16
CA GLY A 52 -4.03 -0.82 -9.17
C GLY A 52 -3.07 0.35 -8.84
N VAL A 53 -3.63 1.49 -8.42
CA VAL A 53 -2.83 2.65 -7.99
C VAL A 53 -2.01 2.33 -6.75
N VAL A 54 -2.60 1.65 -5.75
CA VAL A 54 -1.89 1.25 -4.53
C VAL A 54 -0.73 0.31 -4.86
N ARG A 55 -0.94 -0.71 -5.71
CA ARG A 55 0.14 -1.61 -6.15
C ARG A 55 1.24 -0.89 -6.93
N LEU A 56 0.86 0.04 -7.82
CA LEU A 56 1.82 0.82 -8.59
C LEU A 56 2.68 1.71 -7.68
N ALA A 57 2.03 2.44 -6.76
CA ALA A 57 2.71 3.33 -5.83
C ALA A 57 3.62 2.54 -4.86
N HIS A 58 3.17 1.37 -4.38
CA HIS A 58 3.99 0.46 -3.58
C HIS A 58 5.23 -0.01 -4.34
N ARG A 59 5.07 -0.43 -5.60
CA ARG A 59 6.19 -0.84 -6.46
C ARG A 59 7.20 0.29 -6.69
N GLN A 60 6.71 1.50 -6.95
CA GLN A 60 7.58 2.68 -7.13
C GLN A 60 8.35 3.02 -5.84
N TRP A 61 7.71 2.88 -4.68
CA TRP A 61 8.35 3.08 -3.40
C TRP A 61 9.47 2.06 -3.14
N LEU A 62 9.23 0.78 -3.44
CA LEU A 62 10.27 -0.27 -3.34
C LEU A 62 11.44 0.00 -4.30
N ASP A 63 11.18 0.39 -5.54
CA ASP A 63 12.22 0.74 -6.52
C ASP A 63 13.04 1.95 -6.07
N ALA A 64 12.38 2.96 -5.48
CA ALA A 64 13.06 4.12 -4.90
C ALA A 64 13.95 3.73 -3.71
N GLN A 65 13.49 2.82 -2.84
CA GLN A 65 14.30 2.30 -1.74
C GLN A 65 15.52 1.53 -2.22
N ASP A 66 15.36 0.66 -3.22
CA ASP A 66 16.46 -0.10 -3.82
C ASP A 66 17.52 0.83 -4.44
N LYS A 67 17.08 1.86 -5.19
CA LYS A 67 17.99 2.87 -5.76
C LYS A 67 18.75 3.66 -4.69
N LEU A 68 18.09 4.00 -3.59
CA LEU A 68 18.73 4.69 -2.46
C LEU A 68 19.77 3.79 -1.78
N LEU A 69 19.45 2.52 -1.56
CA LEU A 69 20.37 1.53 -1.00
C LEU A 69 21.61 1.36 -1.88
N ARG A 70 21.43 1.22 -3.21
CA ARG A 70 22.54 1.10 -4.16
C ARG A 70 23.45 2.33 -4.16
N ARG A 71 22.88 3.54 -4.12
CA ARG A 71 23.66 4.79 -4.04
C ARG A 71 24.50 4.88 -2.76
N ARG A 72 23.98 4.36 -1.66
CA ARG A 72 24.67 4.36 -0.36
C ARG A 72 25.83 3.36 -0.28
N LEU A 73 25.81 2.31 -1.10
CA LEU A 73 26.88 1.30 -1.18
C LEU A 73 28.02 1.71 -2.13
N THR A 74 27.78 2.69 -3.01
CA THR A 74 28.76 3.19 -3.98
C THR A 74 29.46 4.49 -3.54
N THR A 75 29.19 4.98 -2.32
CA THR A 75 29.82 6.16 -1.70
C THR A 75 30.63 5.72 -0.49
#